data_AF-A0A950AMH6-F1
#
_entry.id   AF-A0A950AMH6-F1
#
_cell.length_a   1.000
_cell.length_b   1.000
_cell.length_c   1.000
_cell.angle_alpha   90.00
_cell.angle_beta   90.00
_cell.angle_gamma   90.00
#
_symmetry.space_group_name_H-M   'P 1'
#
loop_
_entity.id
_entity.type
_entity.pdbx_description
1 polymer ?
#
loop_
_entity_poly.entity_id
_entity_poly.type
_entity_poly.pdbx_seq_one_letter_code
_entity_poly.pdbx_strand_id
1 'polypeptide(L)'
;MAQAPDWIPDILYAIIREGYHHKGFSFIRILQRCPNFLPNLFDPLLQDPEKMLVLRHAQGIELEPSLSRIYRNQFEHDPADINRARELASNQDPMPVGILYRNDQVPCYEDLRKREQSFTPNMIEQVLNREFDKFTVQRRQNDKVSHELNGHSVPDFAARVGTTH
;
A
#
# COMPACT_ATOMS: atom_id res chain seq x y z
N MET A 1 7.91 -12.01 7.77
CA MET A 1 8.54 -11.55 9.04
C MET A 1 10.00 -11.96 9.03
N ALA A 2 10.90 -11.03 9.33
CA ALA A 2 12.32 -11.27 9.36
C ALA A 2 13.00 -10.53 10.52
N GLN A 3 14.22 -10.94 10.85
CA GLN A 3 15.04 -10.34 11.88
C GLN A 3 16.48 -10.19 11.40
N ALA A 4 17.04 -8.99 11.53
CA ALA A 4 18.34 -8.63 10.97
C ALA A 4 19.19 -7.86 11.99
N PRO A 5 20.47 -8.20 12.18
CA PRO A 5 21.40 -7.38 12.96
C PRO A 5 21.98 -6.23 12.13
N ASP A 6 22.19 -5.06 12.75
CA ASP A 6 22.79 -3.92 12.07
C ASP A 6 24.29 -4.10 11.74
N TRP A 7 24.97 -5.01 12.44
CA TRP A 7 26.41 -5.21 12.37
C TRP A 7 26.84 -6.27 11.35
N ILE A 8 25.89 -6.89 10.64
CA ILE A 8 26.15 -7.81 9.52
C ILE A 8 25.49 -7.25 8.26
N PRO A 9 26.16 -6.33 7.54
CA PRO A 9 25.55 -5.60 6.41
C PRO A 9 25.00 -6.51 5.32
N ASP A 10 25.68 -7.62 5.03
CA ASP A 10 25.26 -8.55 3.97
C ASP A 10 23.92 -9.22 4.29
N ILE A 11 23.75 -9.71 5.52
CA ILE A 11 22.49 -10.30 6.00
C ILE A 11 21.40 -9.24 6.05
N LEU A 12 21.71 -8.05 6.59
CA LEU A 12 20.77 -6.94 6.65
C LEU A 12 20.26 -6.56 5.26
N TYR A 13 21.17 -6.39 4.30
CA TYR A 13 20.85 -6.08 2.92
C TYR A 13 20.00 -7.18 2.27
N ALA A 14 20.39 -8.45 2.41
CA ALA A 14 19.64 -9.58 1.86
C ALA A 14 18.20 -9.60 2.37
N ILE A 15 18.01 -9.41 3.69
CA ILE A 15 16.68 -9.39 4.31
C ILE A 15 15.85 -8.20 3.84
N ILE A 16 16.44 -7.00 3.76
CA ILE A 16 15.73 -5.80 3.27
C ILE A 16 15.34 -5.98 1.80
N ARG A 17 16.23 -6.53 0.98
CA ARG A 17 15.97 -6.82 -0.44
C ARG A 17 14.80 -7.79 -0.61
N GLU A 18 14.79 -8.91 0.12
CA GLU A 18 13.68 -9.86 0.07
C GLU A 18 12.38 -9.25 0.61
N GLY A 19 12.45 -8.46 1.68
CA GLY A 19 11.30 -7.73 2.21
C GLY A 19 10.72 -6.70 1.23
N TYR A 20 11.57 -6.02 0.46
CA TYR A 20 11.14 -5.08 -0.58
C TYR A 20 10.43 -5.78 -1.76
N HIS A 21 10.92 -6.96 -2.16
CA HIS A 21 10.35 -7.72 -3.27
C HIS A 21 9.15 -8.59 -2.88
N HIS A 22 8.87 -8.78 -1.59
CA HIS A 22 7.72 -9.55 -1.13
C HIS A 22 6.40 -8.85 -1.52
N LYS A 23 5.52 -9.59 -2.20
CA LYS A 23 4.17 -9.13 -2.54
C LYS A 23 3.27 -9.21 -1.30
N GLY A 24 3.34 -8.18 -0.46
CA GLY A 24 2.55 -8.14 0.76
C GLY A 24 3.11 -7.20 1.80
N PHE A 25 2.70 -7.41 3.06
CA PHE A 25 3.24 -6.69 4.19
C PHE A 25 4.52 -7.36 4.71
N SER A 26 5.63 -6.63 4.65
CA SER A 26 6.92 -7.06 5.18
C SER A 26 7.22 -6.38 6.51
N PHE A 27 7.36 -7.19 7.57
CA PHE A 27 7.86 -6.74 8.86
C PHE A 27 9.28 -7.25 9.10
N ILE A 28 10.21 -6.33 9.34
CA ILE A 28 11.64 -6.62 9.58
C ILE A 28 12.05 -5.99 10.90
N ARG A 29 12.44 -6.81 11.88
CA ARG A 29 13.01 -6.34 13.15
C ARG A 29 14.52 -6.16 13.00
N ILE A 30 14.99 -4.92 13.09
CA ILE A 30 16.42 -4.59 13.04
C ILE A 30 16.98 -4.49 14.46
N LEU A 31 17.99 -5.31 14.78
CA LEU A 31 18.75 -5.21 16.03
C LEU A 31 19.80 -4.10 15.86
N GLN A 32 19.41 -2.88 16.22
CA GLN A 32 20.25 -1.70 16.05
C GLN A 32 20.97 -1.35 17.35
N ARG A 33 22.30 -1.22 17.27
CA ARG A 33 23.13 -0.79 18.40
C ARG A 33 22.92 0.70 18.66
N CYS A 34 22.86 1.07 19.94
CA CYS A 34 22.77 2.45 20.36
C CYS A 34 23.89 2.77 21.38
N PRO A 35 25.07 3.23 20.93
CA PRO A 35 26.22 3.41 21.81
C PRO A 35 26.00 4.46 22.90
N ASN A 36 25.10 5.43 22.68
CA ASN A 36 24.87 6.52 23.62
C ASN A 36 23.97 6.14 24.81
N PHE A 37 22.98 5.26 24.60
CA PHE A 37 21.95 4.98 25.59
C PHE A 37 21.95 3.53 26.07
N LEU A 38 22.34 2.57 25.20
CA LEU A 38 22.36 1.14 25.49
C LEU A 38 23.63 0.50 24.92
N PRO A 39 24.83 0.92 25.37
CA PRO A 39 26.10 0.55 24.74
C PRO A 39 26.34 -0.95 24.72
N ASN A 40 25.93 -1.66 25.77
CA ASN A 40 26.30 -3.06 26.01
C ASN A 40 25.17 -4.07 25.72
N LEU A 41 24.02 -3.60 25.20
CA LEU A 41 22.83 -4.45 25.05
C LEU A 41 23.09 -5.68 24.18
N PHE A 42 23.93 -5.53 23.16
CA PHE A 42 24.21 -6.58 22.18
C PHE A 42 25.64 -7.13 22.26
N ASP A 43 26.42 -6.77 23.28
CA ASP A 43 27.78 -7.28 23.47
C ASP A 43 27.88 -8.80 23.39
N PRO A 44 26.97 -9.59 24.00
CA PRO A 44 27.02 -11.04 23.87
C PRO A 44 26.93 -11.53 22.41
N LEU A 45 26.10 -10.89 21.59
CA LEU A 45 25.92 -11.24 20.17
C LEU A 45 27.09 -10.75 19.30
N LEU A 46 27.77 -9.67 19.69
CA LEU A 46 28.92 -9.14 18.98
C LEU A 46 30.19 -9.94 19.24
N GLN A 47 30.36 -10.43 20.48
CA GLN A 47 31.56 -11.14 20.92
C GLN A 47 31.52 -12.63 20.57
N ASP A 48 30.34 -13.23 20.55
CA ASP A 48 30.15 -14.66 20.31
C ASP A 48 29.22 -14.92 19.11
N PRO A 49 29.78 -15.24 17.94
CA PRO A 49 29.00 -15.62 16.76
C PRO A 49 28.04 -16.79 16.97
N GLU A 50 28.31 -17.70 17.92
CA GLU A 50 27.46 -18.87 18.19
C GLU A 50 26.13 -18.47 18.86
N LYS A 51 26.06 -17.28 19.47
CA LYS A 51 24.82 -16.74 20.04
C LYS A 51 23.85 -16.22 18.98
N MET A 52 24.25 -16.18 17.72
CA MET A 52 23.35 -15.90 16.61
C MET A 52 23.05 -17.19 15.85
N LEU A 53 21.77 -17.48 15.69
CA LEU A 53 21.29 -18.59 14.88
C LEU A 53 20.90 -18.07 13.51
N VAL A 54 21.73 -18.32 12.49
CA VAL A 54 21.40 -17.86 11.13
C VAL A 54 20.48 -18.87 10.44
N LEU A 55 19.27 -18.41 10.12
CA LEU A 55 18.25 -19.20 9.44
C LEU A 55 18.52 -19.20 7.94
N ARG A 56 18.74 -20.40 7.39
CA ARG A 56 19.02 -20.61 5.97
C ARG A 56 17.85 -21.28 5.28
N HIS A 57 17.62 -20.87 4.05
CA HIS A 57 16.68 -21.49 3.13
C HIS A 57 16.86 -20.92 1.72
N ALA A 58 16.53 -21.70 0.69
CA ALA A 58 16.56 -21.23 -0.70
C ALA A 58 15.57 -20.08 -0.97
N GLN A 59 14.40 -20.09 -0.31
CA GLN A 59 13.42 -18.99 -0.31
C GLN A 59 13.66 -17.96 0.82
N GLY A 60 14.81 -18.07 1.50
CA GLY A 60 15.20 -17.29 2.66
C GLY A 60 16.43 -16.43 2.37
N ILE A 61 17.46 -16.60 3.21
CA ILE A 61 18.79 -16.05 2.96
C ILE A 61 19.78 -17.18 2.72
N GLU A 62 20.67 -16.97 1.75
CA GLU A 62 21.85 -17.78 1.56
C GLU A 62 23.08 -16.99 2.04
N LEU A 63 23.92 -17.66 2.83
CA LEU A 63 25.13 -17.06 3.40
C LEU A 63 26.30 -17.22 2.42
N GLU A 64 26.99 -16.12 2.16
CA GLU A 64 28.28 -16.15 1.47
C GLU A 64 29.29 -17.03 2.23
N PRO A 65 30.21 -17.73 1.53
CA PRO A 65 31.15 -18.66 2.15
C PRO A 65 32.03 -18.04 3.24
N SER A 66 32.35 -16.75 3.12
CA SER A 66 33.11 -16.00 4.13
C SER A 66 32.34 -15.86 5.44
N LEU A 67 31.07 -15.45 5.38
CA LEU A 67 30.19 -15.31 6.55
C LEU A 67 29.85 -16.67 7.16
N SER A 68 29.65 -17.69 6.34
CA SER A 68 29.34 -19.06 6.80
C SER A 68 30.46 -19.64 7.69
N ARG A 69 31.72 -19.21 7.51
CA ARG A 69 32.85 -19.61 8.38
C ARG A 69 32.84 -18.94 9.75
N ILE A 70 32.32 -17.72 9.83
CA ILE A 70 32.24 -16.90 11.04
C ILE A 70 31.00 -17.30 11.85
N TYR A 71 29.84 -17.35 11.20
CA TYR A 71 28.56 -17.70 11.81
C TYR A 71 28.25 -19.17 11.56
N ARG A 72 28.79 -20.05 12.41
CA ARG A 72 28.67 -21.52 12.22
C ARG A 72 27.35 -22.08 12.72
N ASN A 73 26.73 -21.42 13.70
CA ASN A 73 25.39 -21.76 14.19
C ASN A 73 24.33 -21.39 13.14
N GLN A 74 24.15 -22.29 12.18
CA GLN A 74 23.21 -22.17 11.06
C GLN A 74 22.14 -23.24 11.19
N PHE A 75 20.91 -22.89 10.83
CA PHE A 75 19.78 -23.83 10.85
C PHE A 75 18.96 -23.69 9.57
N GLU A 76 18.78 -24.82 8.89
CA GLU A 76 17.90 -24.91 7.72
C GLU A 76 16.44 -24.90 8.20
N HIS A 77 15.67 -23.93 7.72
CA HIS A 77 14.31 -23.65 8.18
C HIS A 77 13.42 -23.30 6.99
N ASP A 78 12.24 -23.90 6.89
CA ASP A 78 11.25 -23.54 5.86
C ASP A 78 10.43 -22.30 6.29
N PRO A 79 10.57 -21.15 5.61
CA PRO A 79 9.81 -19.93 5.91
C PRO A 79 8.30 -20.05 5.71
N ALA A 80 7.79 -21.11 5.07
CA ALA A 80 6.35 -21.34 4.95
C ALA A 80 5.72 -21.90 6.24
N ASP A 81 6.51 -22.49 7.14
CA ASP A 81 6.02 -23.04 8.41
C ASP A 81 5.84 -21.94 9.47
N ILE A 82 4.59 -21.51 9.64
CA ILE A 82 4.24 -20.49 10.64
C ILE A 82 4.45 -20.96 12.08
N ASN A 83 4.29 -22.25 12.38
CA ASN A 83 4.47 -22.75 13.74
C ASN A 83 5.96 -22.71 14.09
N ARG A 84 6.80 -23.20 13.19
CA ARG A 84 8.25 -23.14 13.35
C ARG A 84 8.76 -21.71 13.46
N ALA A 85 8.22 -20.81 12.63
CA ALA A 85 8.55 -19.39 12.70
C ALA A 85 8.23 -18.77 14.07
N ARG A 86 7.10 -19.14 14.69
CA ARG A 86 6.71 -18.66 16.02
C ARG A 86 7.64 -19.18 17.11
N GLU A 87 7.97 -20.47 17.08
CA GLU A 87 8.92 -21.06 18.02
C GLU A 87 10.27 -20.36 17.96
N LEU A 88 10.79 -20.16 16.74
CA LEU A 88 12.05 -19.45 16.53
C LEU A 88 11.96 -18.00 17.04
N ALA A 89 10.90 -17.26 16.70
CA ALA A 89 10.72 -15.88 17.14
C ALA A 89 10.62 -15.71 18.66
N SER A 90 10.18 -16.74 19.39
CA SER A 90 10.13 -16.74 20.85
C SER A 90 11.50 -16.98 21.51
N ASN A 91 12.49 -17.49 20.77
CA ASN A 91 13.83 -17.71 21.30
C ASN A 91 14.64 -16.42 21.33
N GLN A 92 15.40 -16.23 22.41
CA GLN A 92 16.31 -15.09 22.58
C GLN A 92 17.78 -15.51 22.68
N ASP A 93 18.05 -16.79 22.92
CA ASP A 93 19.40 -17.36 23.01
C ASP A 93 19.39 -18.82 22.51
N PRO A 94 19.97 -19.12 21.34
CA PRO A 94 20.59 -18.17 20.40
C PRO A 94 19.55 -17.27 19.72
N MET A 95 19.94 -16.05 19.37
CA MET A 95 19.11 -15.06 18.69
C MET A 95 18.92 -15.45 17.21
N PRO A 96 17.69 -15.72 16.74
CA PRO A 96 17.45 -16.08 15.35
C PRO A 96 17.65 -14.87 14.42
N VAL A 97 18.32 -15.07 13.30
CA VAL A 97 18.58 -14.04 12.29
C VAL A 97 18.26 -14.62 10.91
N GLY A 98 17.49 -13.91 10.11
CA GLY A 98 17.05 -14.36 8.78
C GLY A 98 15.58 -14.10 8.53
N ILE A 99 15.03 -14.77 7.51
CA ILE A 99 13.60 -14.76 7.21
C ILE A 99 12.93 -15.83 8.08
N LEU A 100 12.11 -15.40 9.04
CA LEU A 100 11.38 -16.32 9.94
C LEU A 100 10.14 -16.87 9.25
N TYR A 101 9.39 -16.03 8.54
CA TYR A 101 8.15 -16.43 7.88
C TYR A 101 7.91 -15.66 6.58
N ARG A 102 7.46 -16.37 5.54
CA ARG A 102 7.08 -15.83 4.24
C ARG A 102 5.92 -16.64 3.67
N ASN A 103 4.88 -15.95 3.19
CA ASN A 103 3.77 -16.58 2.47
C ASN A 103 3.28 -15.64 1.37
N ASP A 104 3.62 -16.00 0.12
CA ASP A 104 3.29 -15.22 -1.07
C ASP A 104 1.91 -15.58 -1.66
N GLN A 105 1.18 -16.52 -1.04
CA GLN A 105 -0.15 -16.98 -1.49
C GLN A 105 -1.31 -16.15 -0.92
N VAL A 106 -1.04 -15.27 0.04
CA VAL A 106 -2.07 -14.43 0.67
C VAL A 106 -2.34 -13.20 -0.22
N PRO A 107 -3.59 -12.94 -0.62
CA PRO A 107 -3.91 -11.78 -1.45
C PRO A 107 -3.65 -10.48 -0.68
N CYS A 108 -3.13 -9.46 -1.38
CA CYS A 108 -2.95 -8.13 -0.83
C CYS A 108 -4.30 -7.39 -0.73
N TYR A 109 -4.35 -6.34 0.09
CA TYR A 109 -5.51 -5.46 0.15
C TYR A 109 -5.93 -4.96 -1.24
N GLU A 110 -4.98 -4.54 -2.06
CA GLU A 110 -5.24 -4.08 -3.43
C GLU A 110 -5.78 -5.18 -4.36
N ASP A 111 -5.43 -6.45 -4.14
CA ASP A 111 -5.98 -7.58 -4.91
C ASP A 111 -7.47 -7.79 -4.57
N LEU A 112 -7.84 -7.64 -3.29
CA LEU A 112 -9.22 -7.80 -2.82
C LEU A 112 -10.11 -6.59 -3.08
N ARG A 113 -9.52 -5.38 -3.04
CA ARG A 113 -10.22 -4.10 -3.26
C ARG A 113 -10.23 -3.65 -4.70
N LYS A 114 -9.60 -4.41 -5.62
CA LYS A 114 -9.54 -4.06 -7.03
C LYS A 114 -10.96 -3.84 -7.55
N ARG A 115 -11.30 -2.59 -7.83
CA ARG A 115 -12.62 -2.23 -8.38
C ARG A 115 -12.75 -2.90 -9.74
N GLU A 116 -13.92 -3.49 -10.01
CA GLU A 116 -14.23 -4.10 -11.30
C GLU A 116 -14.14 -3.09 -12.46
N GLN A 117 -14.32 -1.80 -12.16
CA GLN A 117 -14.29 -0.72 -13.13
C GLN A 117 -13.27 0.36 -12.76
N SER A 118 -12.42 0.71 -13.73
CA SER A 118 -11.57 1.90 -13.66
C SER A 118 -12.42 3.15 -13.85
N PHE A 119 -12.30 4.13 -12.95
CA PHE A 119 -12.95 5.43 -13.13
C PHE A 119 -12.25 6.20 -14.26
N THR A 120 -13.00 6.53 -15.29
CA THR A 120 -12.54 7.47 -16.32
C THR A 120 -12.86 8.91 -15.88
N PRO A 121 -12.11 9.93 -16.34
CA PRO A 121 -12.43 11.32 -16.04
C PRO A 121 -13.87 11.71 -16.38
N ASN A 122 -14.40 11.21 -17.50
CA ASN A 122 -15.79 11.48 -17.93
C ASN A 122 -16.82 10.86 -16.96
N MET A 123 -16.59 9.64 -16.45
CA MET A 123 -17.46 9.06 -15.43
C MET A 123 -17.46 9.88 -14.13
N ILE A 124 -16.30 10.40 -13.72
CA ILE A 124 -16.18 11.24 -12.53
C ILE A 124 -16.96 12.55 -12.75
N GLU A 125 -16.77 13.19 -13.91
CA GLU A 125 -17.48 14.42 -14.28
C GLU A 125 -19.00 14.24 -14.28
N GLN A 126 -19.50 13.16 -14.91
CA GLN A 126 -20.93 12.85 -14.95
C GLN A 126 -21.53 12.65 -13.55
N VAL A 127 -20.83 11.93 -12.67
CA VAL A 127 -21.29 11.70 -11.29
C VAL A 127 -21.27 13.01 -10.51
N LEU A 128 -20.21 13.81 -10.62
CA LEU A 128 -20.10 15.10 -9.94
C LEU A 128 -21.21 16.06 -10.38
N ASN A 129 -21.42 16.22 -11.69
CA ASN A 129 -22.47 17.08 -12.22
C ASN A 129 -23.86 16.64 -11.74
N ARG A 130 -24.15 15.34 -11.76
CA ARG A 130 -25.41 14.80 -11.22
C ARG A 130 -25.60 15.12 -9.73
N GLU A 131 -24.54 15.09 -8.94
CA GLU A 131 -24.62 15.44 -7.51
C GLU A 131 -24.79 16.96 -7.31
N PHE A 132 -24.13 17.80 -8.12
CA PHE A 132 -24.27 19.26 -8.06
C PHE A 132 -25.64 19.75 -8.53
N ASP A 133 -26.25 19.07 -9.51
CA ASP A 133 -27.59 19.40 -10.00
C ASP A 133 -28.65 19.35 -8.90
N LYS A 134 -28.49 18.47 -7.90
CA LYS A 134 -29.41 18.38 -6.74
C LYS A 134 -29.44 19.65 -5.90
N PHE A 135 -28.35 20.40 -5.89
CA PHE A 135 -28.19 21.64 -5.11
C PHE A 135 -28.32 22.89 -5.98
N THR A 136 -28.61 22.73 -7.28
CA THR A 136 -28.76 23.84 -8.20
C THR A 136 -30.09 24.55 -7.96
N VAL A 137 -30.03 25.80 -7.49
CA VAL A 137 -31.21 26.65 -7.32
C VAL A 137 -31.66 27.16 -8.69
N GLN A 138 -32.72 26.58 -9.24
CA GLN A 138 -33.36 27.11 -10.43
C GLN A 138 -34.24 28.30 -10.08
N ARG A 139 -33.97 29.44 -10.71
CA ARG A 139 -34.83 30.64 -10.60
C ARG A 139 -36.17 30.31 -11.26
N ARG A 140 -37.28 30.31 -10.51
CA ARG A 140 -38.62 30.17 -11.09
C ARG A 140 -38.80 31.25 -12.17
N GLN A 141 -39.05 30.83 -13.42
CA GLN A 141 -39.51 31.75 -14.45
C GLN A 141 -40.92 32.21 -14.06
N ASN A 142 -41.09 33.53 -13.94
CA ASN A 142 -42.31 34.20 -13.51
C ASN A 142 -43.54 33.76 -14.30
N ASP A 143 -44.61 33.48 -13.55
CA ASP A 143 -45.99 33.39 -14.02
C ASP A 143 -46.36 34.64 -14.85
N LYS A 144 -46.71 34.44 -16.12
CA LYS A 144 -47.36 35.50 -16.92
C LYS A 144 -48.81 35.62 -16.48
N VAL A 145 -49.12 36.64 -15.69
CA VAL A 145 -50.50 37.06 -15.39
C VAL A 145 -51.01 37.88 -16.58
N SER A 146 -52.01 37.33 -17.27
CA SER A 146 -52.85 38.03 -18.25
C SER A 146 -53.95 38.82 -17.52
N HIS A 147 -54.05 40.14 -17.75
CA HIS A 147 -55.31 40.86 -17.62
C HIS A 147 -55.35 42.11 -18.53
N GLU A 148 -56.44 42.21 -19.28
CA GLU A 148 -56.81 43.17 -20.32
C GLU A 148 -57.11 44.58 -19.79
N LEU A 149 -56.94 45.61 -20.64
CA LEU A 149 -57.77 46.83 -20.64
C LEU A 149 -57.92 47.44 -22.06
N ASN A 150 -59.16 47.34 -22.57
CA ASN A 150 -59.97 48.32 -23.35
C ASN A 150 -59.38 49.17 -24.50
N GLY A 151 -60.14 49.19 -25.61
CA GLY A 151 -60.34 50.40 -26.41
C GLY A 151 -60.43 50.18 -27.93
N HIS A 152 -61.62 50.33 -28.49
CA HIS A 152 -61.92 50.29 -29.93
C HIS A 152 -61.11 51.29 -30.78
N SER A 153 -60.62 50.86 -31.94
CA SER A 153 -60.83 51.50 -33.26
C SER A 153 -60.12 50.70 -34.39
N VAL A 154 -60.86 50.47 -35.48
CA VAL A 154 -60.45 49.93 -36.80
C VAL A 154 -60.11 51.17 -37.68
N PRO A 155 -59.32 51.18 -38.80
CA PRO A 155 -59.10 50.09 -39.76
C PRO A 155 -57.71 49.99 -40.49
N ASP A 156 -57.61 48.93 -41.31
CA ASP A 156 -56.93 48.73 -42.61
C ASP A 156 -55.58 49.42 -42.93
N PHE A 157 -54.60 48.64 -43.43
CA PHE A 157 -54.26 48.59 -44.88
C PHE A 157 -53.19 47.52 -45.20
N ALA A 158 -53.23 47.04 -46.43
CA ALA A 158 -52.60 45.84 -46.97
C ALA A 158 -51.09 45.93 -47.35
N ALA A 159 -50.58 44.77 -47.80
CA ALA A 159 -49.40 44.52 -48.66
C ALA A 159 -48.02 44.45 -47.96
N ARG A 160 -47.04 43.59 -48.30
CA ARG A 160 -46.68 42.79 -49.49
C ARG A 160 -45.57 41.80 -49.04
N VAL A 161 -45.67 40.50 -49.28
CA VAL A 161 -44.90 39.70 -50.26
C VAL A 161 -43.38 39.98 -50.33
N GLY A 162 -42.57 38.93 -50.10
CA GLY A 162 -41.21 38.76 -50.65
C GLY A 162 -40.26 37.94 -49.76
N THR A 163 -40.23 36.59 -49.85
CA THR A 163 -39.27 35.71 -50.59
C THR A 163 -37.82 35.62 -50.09
N THR A 164 -37.39 34.36 -49.91
CA THR A 164 -36.06 33.73 -50.17
C THR A 164 -34.87 34.22 -49.33
N HIS A 165 -33.98 33.39 -48.80
CA HIS A 165 -33.61 32.00 -49.03
C HIS A 165 -32.96 31.44 -47.76
#